data_AF-A0A068RJT3-F1
#
_entry.id   AF-A0A068RJT3-F1
#
_cell.length_a   1.000
_cell.length_b   1.000
_cell.length_c   1.000
_cell.angle_alpha   90.00
_cell.angle_beta   90.00
_cell.angle_gamma   90.00
#
_symmetry.space_group_name_H-M   'P 1'
#
loop_
_entity.id
_entity.type
_entity.pdbx_description
1 polymer ?
#
loop_
_entity_poly.entity_id
_entity_poly.type
_entity_poly.pdbx_seq_one_letter_code
_entity_poly.pdbx_strand_id
1 'polypeptide(L)'
;MTCGIKEDNKVTVRIDDPDDHFGTEFKAHFEKGLSSLLADDSFLLLYVPENGGRMQVIRPASDSYHRKRMVKRINEERSFPSFYYALSHLWGLTENNRYLWHAIGDYVDDENGNPMKPVSMRSEKRDALLALLKAHPDSYWWIDVLCARNDTPLDIMGDIYSCCLECIAMIDCQPTLIPKIHVTTDAIVEVPEYNKTYVTLGHQLVKLLEPFFQSQWWQRVWTWQEMALPVGEVLFMAETDTQQLQTHKLTLSQVLEFINLGSDLLTRVGGVHENLYDIAQAKLNNKSRIFGEKFGKPRWIIDSLFRSKRRCYDPADYVYGVLGMLQIKIPRMEDPNEVWRHLLSELDDLCPPINGGRWIDRADEMDLRKVKAIGEVYRKLSHIDTGNK
;
A
#
# COMPACT_ATOMS: atom_id res chain seq x y z
N MET A 1 -9.41 -14.18 46.18
CA MET A 1 -10.36 -13.46 45.30
C MET A 1 -9.53 -12.71 44.27
N THR A 2 -9.09 -13.41 43.22
CA THR A 2 -8.30 -12.85 42.12
C THR A 2 -9.26 -12.19 41.14
N CYS A 3 -9.33 -10.86 41.19
CA CYS A 3 -10.14 -10.07 40.28
C CYS A 3 -9.55 -10.24 38.87
N GLY A 4 -10.22 -11.02 38.01
CA GLY A 4 -9.82 -11.23 36.63
C GLY A 4 -9.83 -9.90 35.89
N ILE A 5 -8.65 -9.42 35.52
CA ILE A 5 -8.50 -8.37 34.51
C ILE A 5 -8.96 -9.04 33.21
N LYS A 6 -10.16 -8.69 32.74
CA LYS A 6 -10.69 -9.20 31.48
C LYS A 6 -9.72 -8.89 30.35
N GLU A 7 -9.52 -9.86 29.45
CA GLU A 7 -8.75 -9.81 28.21
C GLU A 7 -9.31 -8.83 27.15
N ASP A 8 -10.04 -7.77 27.56
CA ASP A 8 -10.90 -6.93 26.70
C ASP A 8 -10.13 -6.09 25.64
N ASN A 9 -8.78 -6.15 25.62
CA ASN A 9 -7.94 -5.42 24.67
C ASN A 9 -7.14 -6.34 23.72
N LYS A 10 -7.30 -7.67 23.81
CA LYS A 10 -6.57 -8.58 22.93
C LYS A 10 -7.25 -8.64 21.56
N VAL A 11 -6.51 -8.36 20.49
CA VAL A 11 -6.96 -8.60 19.11
C VAL A 11 -6.99 -10.11 18.86
N THR A 12 -8.12 -10.63 18.38
CA THR A 12 -8.31 -12.04 18.05
C THR A 12 -9.23 -12.16 16.84
N VAL A 13 -8.65 -12.43 15.67
CA VAL A 13 -9.40 -12.55 14.41
C VAL A 13 -10.05 -13.93 14.32
N ARG A 14 -11.31 -13.98 13.89
CA ARG A 14 -11.96 -15.23 13.51
C ARG A 14 -11.71 -15.47 12.02
N ILE A 15 -11.11 -16.61 11.69
CA ILE A 15 -11.00 -17.10 10.31
C ILE A 15 -11.81 -18.39 10.30
N ASP A 16 -12.86 -18.41 9.47
CA ASP A 16 -13.85 -19.49 9.44
C ASP A 16 -13.35 -20.77 8.72
N ASP A 17 -12.11 -20.78 8.20
CA ASP A 17 -11.51 -21.97 7.60
C ASP A 17 -10.41 -22.58 8.50
N PRO A 18 -10.73 -23.67 9.24
CA PRO A 18 -9.79 -24.34 10.13
C PRO A 18 -8.75 -25.24 9.43
N ASP A 19 -8.93 -25.54 8.13
CA ASP A 19 -8.00 -26.39 7.35
C ASP A 19 -6.98 -25.58 6.53
N ASP A 20 -7.13 -24.24 6.52
CA ASP A 20 -6.19 -23.35 5.87
C ASP A 20 -4.99 -23.06 6.79
N HIS A 21 -3.93 -23.88 6.68
CA HIS A 21 -2.64 -23.57 7.31
C HIS A 21 -2.14 -22.15 6.94
N PHE A 22 -2.50 -21.63 5.76
CA PHE A 22 -2.19 -20.25 5.39
C PHE A 22 -2.94 -19.23 6.25
N GLY A 23 -4.11 -19.57 6.80
CA GLY A 23 -4.88 -18.71 7.69
C GLY A 23 -4.22 -18.48 9.06
N THR A 24 -3.49 -19.47 9.60
CA THR A 24 -2.99 -19.40 10.99
C THR A 24 -1.80 -18.45 11.16
N GLU A 25 -0.78 -18.56 10.30
CA GLU A 25 0.41 -17.70 10.38
C GLU A 25 0.07 -16.25 10.02
N PHE A 26 -0.81 -16.09 9.04
CA PHE A 26 -1.35 -14.81 8.63
C PHE A 26 -2.15 -14.12 9.74
N LYS A 27 -3.03 -14.88 10.41
CA LYS A 27 -3.74 -14.41 11.61
C LYS A 27 -2.78 -13.94 12.69
N ALA A 28 -1.79 -14.76 13.04
CA ALA A 28 -0.82 -14.41 14.06
C ALA A 28 -0.02 -13.13 13.71
N HIS A 29 0.38 -13.00 12.44
CA HIS A 29 1.04 -11.81 11.94
C HIS A 29 0.17 -10.56 12.08
N PHE A 30 -1.08 -10.64 11.61
CA PHE A 30 -2.04 -9.54 11.68
C PHE A 30 -2.39 -9.16 13.12
N GLU A 31 -2.71 -10.12 13.98
CA GLU A 31 -3.07 -9.86 15.39
C GLU A 31 -1.93 -9.17 16.14
N LYS A 32 -0.69 -9.65 15.96
CA LYS A 32 0.50 -9.06 16.57
C LYS A 32 0.78 -7.66 16.01
N GLY A 33 0.74 -7.52 14.69
CA GLY A 33 1.01 -6.25 14.00
C GLY A 33 0.00 -5.18 14.39
N LEU A 34 -1.29 -5.48 14.30
CA LEU A 34 -2.35 -4.54 14.63
C LEU A 34 -2.38 -4.20 16.12
N SER A 35 -2.14 -5.17 17.00
CA SER A 35 -2.01 -4.88 18.44
C SER A 35 -0.86 -3.90 18.72
N SER A 36 0.25 -4.05 17.99
CA SER A 36 1.41 -3.16 18.12
C SER A 36 1.08 -1.76 17.59
N LEU A 37 0.45 -1.66 16.41
CA LEU A 37 0.00 -0.38 15.84
C LEU A 37 -0.98 0.36 16.74
N LEU A 38 -1.98 -0.33 17.30
CA LEU A 38 -2.97 0.27 18.20
C LEU A 38 -2.35 0.77 19.53
N ALA A 39 -1.12 0.35 19.83
CA ALA A 39 -0.34 0.81 20.97
C ALA A 39 0.72 1.87 20.61
N ASP A 40 0.92 2.16 19.31
CA ASP A 40 1.92 3.10 18.83
C ASP A 40 1.41 4.55 18.88
N ASP A 41 2.17 5.45 19.52
CA ASP A 41 1.79 6.85 19.69
C ASP A 41 1.82 7.67 18.40
N SER A 42 2.54 7.18 17.38
CA SER A 42 2.63 7.78 16.05
C SER A 42 1.49 7.34 15.13
N PHE A 43 0.75 6.29 15.51
CA PHE A 43 -0.36 5.79 14.70
C PHE A 43 -1.62 6.62 14.90
N LEU A 44 -2.02 7.33 13.85
CA LEU A 44 -3.22 8.15 13.79
C LEU A 44 -4.22 7.57 12.79
N LEU A 45 -5.51 7.77 13.07
CA LEU A 45 -6.61 7.35 12.20
C LEU A 45 -7.67 8.44 12.12
N LEU A 46 -8.29 8.61 10.95
CA LEU A 46 -9.52 9.36 10.82
C LEU A 46 -10.70 8.45 11.19
N TYR A 47 -11.44 8.81 12.22
CA TYR A 47 -12.72 8.20 12.55
C TYR A 47 -13.87 8.88 11.80
N VAL A 48 -14.69 8.08 11.12
CA VAL A 48 -15.93 8.51 10.45
C VAL A 48 -17.12 8.04 11.28
N PRO A 49 -17.91 8.95 11.88
CA PRO A 49 -18.98 8.56 12.78
C PRO A 49 -20.23 8.04 12.04
N GLU A 50 -20.94 7.10 12.67
CA GLU A 50 -22.16 6.50 12.12
C GLU A 50 -23.28 7.51 11.86
N ASN A 51 -23.40 8.52 12.73
CA ASN A 51 -24.48 9.51 12.71
C ASN A 51 -24.26 10.65 11.69
N GLY A 52 -23.22 10.57 10.84
CA GLY A 52 -22.85 11.64 9.91
C GLY A 52 -22.34 12.91 10.60
N GLY A 53 -21.93 12.82 11.86
CA GLY A 53 -21.22 13.88 12.56
C GLY A 53 -19.87 14.23 11.93
N ARG A 54 -19.18 15.22 12.50
CA ARG A 54 -17.83 15.59 12.06
C ARG A 54 -16.86 14.43 12.25
N MET A 55 -16.03 14.21 11.26
CA MET A 55 -14.97 13.21 11.32
C MET A 55 -13.85 13.71 12.22
N GLN A 56 -13.11 12.82 12.88
CA GLN A 56 -12.08 13.23 13.82
C GLN A 56 -10.82 12.39 13.66
N VAL A 57 -9.65 13.03 13.62
CA VAL A 57 -8.37 12.34 13.75
C VAL A 57 -8.21 11.88 15.20
N ILE A 58 -7.93 10.60 15.40
CA ILE A 58 -7.78 9.98 16.72
C ILE A 58 -6.41 9.31 16.82
N ARG A 59 -5.97 9.11 18.06
CA ARG A 59 -4.78 8.31 18.40
C ARG A 59 -5.20 7.10 19.24
N PRO A 60 -5.29 5.88 18.65
CA PRO A 60 -5.71 4.69 19.38
C PRO A 60 -4.88 4.39 20.64
N ALA A 61 -3.58 4.71 20.64
CA ALA A 61 -2.70 4.50 21.79
C ALA A 61 -3.20 5.23 23.06
N SER A 62 -3.68 6.46 22.91
CA SER A 62 -4.21 7.29 24.00
C SER A 62 -5.75 7.32 24.10
N ASP A 63 -6.47 6.92 23.05
CA ASP A 63 -7.94 6.87 23.03
C ASP A 63 -8.47 5.47 23.32
N SER A 64 -8.73 5.20 24.61
CA SER A 64 -9.20 3.89 25.05
C SER A 64 -10.60 3.52 24.53
N TYR A 65 -11.43 4.51 24.19
CA TYR A 65 -12.78 4.26 23.67
C TYR A 65 -12.68 3.71 22.26
N HIS A 66 -12.00 4.43 21.36
CA HIS A 66 -11.83 4.01 19.98
C HIS A 66 -11.01 2.72 19.87
N ARG A 67 -9.93 2.57 20.67
CA ARG A 67 -9.14 1.33 20.68
C ARG A 67 -9.98 0.11 21.06
N LYS A 68 -10.72 0.15 22.18
CA LYS A 68 -11.58 -0.97 22.61
C LYS A 68 -12.64 -1.29 21.56
N ARG A 69 -13.17 -0.26 20.91
CA ARG A 69 -14.17 -0.41 19.86
C ARG A 69 -13.61 -1.11 18.63
N MET A 70 -12.44 -0.71 18.16
CA MET A 70 -11.74 -1.40 17.06
C MET A 70 -11.49 -2.86 17.42
N VAL A 71 -10.87 -3.13 18.58
CA VAL A 71 -10.59 -4.50 19.06
C VAL A 71 -11.88 -5.34 19.10
N LYS A 72 -12.95 -4.79 19.69
CA LYS A 72 -14.25 -5.48 19.76
C LYS A 72 -14.76 -5.85 18.37
N ARG A 73 -14.73 -4.92 17.42
CA ARG A 73 -15.21 -5.17 16.05
C ARG A 73 -14.37 -6.24 15.35
N ILE A 74 -13.04 -6.17 15.42
CA ILE A 74 -12.18 -7.23 14.86
C ILE A 74 -12.53 -8.60 15.43
N ASN A 75 -12.82 -8.68 16.73
CA ASN A 75 -13.07 -9.94 17.40
C ASN A 75 -14.48 -10.52 17.14
N GLU A 76 -15.44 -9.66 16.81
CA GLU A 76 -16.84 -10.02 16.58
C GLU A 76 -17.15 -10.30 15.10
N GLU A 77 -16.42 -9.67 14.17
CA GLU A 77 -16.62 -9.88 12.73
C GLU A 77 -16.17 -11.29 12.30
N ARG A 78 -17.06 -11.98 11.56
CA ARG A 78 -16.83 -13.36 11.08
C ARG A 78 -15.99 -13.42 9.81
N SER A 79 -16.10 -12.37 8.99
CA SER A 79 -15.28 -12.11 7.81
C SER A 79 -14.35 -10.94 8.09
N PHE A 80 -13.29 -10.77 7.29
CA PHE A 80 -12.37 -9.64 7.42
C PHE A 80 -13.14 -8.32 7.59
N PRO A 81 -12.95 -7.62 8.73
CA PRO A 81 -13.76 -6.48 9.08
C PRO A 81 -13.65 -5.33 8.07
N SER A 82 -14.78 -4.88 7.54
CA SER A 82 -14.84 -3.73 6.62
C SER A 82 -14.94 -2.42 7.42
N PHE A 83 -14.01 -2.18 8.33
CA PHE A 83 -14.03 -0.95 9.14
C PHE A 83 -12.68 -0.25 9.29
N TYR A 84 -11.57 -0.93 9.03
CA TYR A 84 -10.24 -0.31 9.02
C TYR A 84 -9.69 -0.29 7.60
N TYR A 85 -9.54 0.91 7.06
CA TYR A 85 -9.09 1.16 5.70
C TYR A 85 -7.78 1.93 5.69
N ALA A 86 -6.96 1.69 4.67
CA ALA A 86 -5.94 2.63 4.27
C ALA A 86 -6.34 3.28 2.95
N LEU A 87 -6.18 4.58 2.84
CA LEU A 87 -6.37 5.31 1.60
C LEU A 87 -5.02 5.76 1.07
N SER A 88 -4.68 5.28 -0.11
CA SER A 88 -3.46 5.67 -0.78
C SER A 88 -3.67 6.90 -1.68
N HIS A 89 -2.70 7.81 -1.61
CA HIS A 89 -2.41 8.86 -2.59
C HIS A 89 -3.45 9.96 -2.71
N LEU A 90 -3.44 10.85 -1.72
CA LEU A 90 -4.19 12.11 -1.79
C LEU A 90 -3.31 13.34 -2.06
N TRP A 91 -1.99 13.17 -2.14
CA TRP A 91 -1.04 14.27 -2.31
C TRP A 91 -0.93 14.73 -3.76
N GLY A 92 -0.95 16.04 -3.98
CA GLY A 92 -0.47 16.68 -5.20
C GLY A 92 0.94 17.23 -4.96
N LEU A 93 1.94 16.74 -5.67
CA LEU A 93 3.32 17.22 -5.54
C LEU A 93 3.70 18.06 -6.75
N THR A 94 3.71 19.38 -6.59
CA THR A 94 4.73 20.25 -7.22
C THR A 94 5.11 21.36 -6.23
N GLU A 95 6.38 21.76 -6.21
CA GLU A 95 6.90 22.87 -5.37
C GLU A 95 6.07 24.15 -5.51
N ASN A 96 5.48 24.36 -6.69
CA ASN A 96 4.80 25.58 -7.08
C ASN A 96 3.28 25.54 -6.89
N ASN A 97 2.69 24.42 -6.49
CA ASN A 97 1.23 24.24 -6.41
C ASN A 97 0.83 23.33 -5.26
N ARG A 98 1.07 23.79 -4.02
CA ARG A 98 0.45 23.19 -2.83
C ARG A 98 -1.03 23.53 -2.86
N TYR A 99 -1.84 22.67 -3.48
CA TYR A 99 -3.29 22.80 -3.50
C TYR A 99 -3.84 22.69 -2.06
N LEU A 100 -3.74 23.77 -1.28
CA LEU A 100 -4.22 23.77 0.09
C LEU A 100 -5.74 23.65 0.08
N TRP A 101 -6.24 22.70 0.86
CA TRP A 101 -7.66 22.52 1.11
C TRP A 101 -8.03 23.25 2.39
N HIS A 102 -8.38 24.53 2.27
CA HIS A 102 -8.72 25.36 3.43
C HIS A 102 -10.02 24.92 4.13
N ALA A 103 -10.99 24.40 3.37
CA ALA A 103 -12.27 23.95 3.88
C ALA A 103 -12.22 22.58 4.58
N ILE A 104 -11.06 21.91 4.71
CA ILE A 104 -10.98 20.60 5.40
C ILE A 104 -11.47 20.70 6.85
N GLY A 105 -11.23 21.83 7.51
CA GLY A 105 -11.70 22.11 8.86
C GLY A 105 -13.23 22.23 8.98
N ASP A 106 -13.98 22.23 7.88
CA ASP A 106 -15.46 22.15 7.94
C ASP A 106 -15.93 20.70 8.12
N TYR A 107 -15.09 19.72 7.78
CA TYR A 107 -15.43 18.30 7.75
C TYR A 107 -14.71 17.46 8.81
N VAL A 108 -13.47 17.85 9.15
CA VAL A 108 -12.56 17.07 10.00
C VAL A 108 -12.10 17.90 11.19
N ASP A 109 -12.15 17.30 12.37
CA ASP A 109 -11.48 17.76 13.58
C ASP A 109 -10.14 17.04 13.76
N ASP A 110 -9.16 17.75 14.33
CA ASP A 110 -7.87 17.21 14.71
C ASP A 110 -7.95 16.35 15.99
N GLU A 111 -6.82 15.80 16.41
CA GLU A 111 -6.68 14.97 17.62
C GLU A 111 -7.08 15.68 18.92
N ASN A 112 -7.16 17.01 18.93
CA ASN A 112 -7.55 17.81 20.07
C ASN A 112 -9.02 18.30 19.96
N GLY A 113 -9.74 17.89 18.91
CA GLY A 113 -11.12 18.30 18.66
C GLY A 113 -11.25 19.71 18.06
N ASN A 114 -10.17 20.30 17.55
CA ASN A 114 -10.22 21.57 16.84
C ASN A 114 -10.40 21.34 15.34
N PRO A 115 -11.01 22.28 14.59
CA PRO A 115 -11.05 22.20 13.14
C PRO A 115 -9.67 21.96 12.52
N MET A 116 -9.59 20.96 11.64
CA MET A 116 -8.35 20.55 10.97
C MET A 116 -7.72 21.72 10.21
N LYS A 117 -6.41 21.89 10.36
CA LYS A 117 -5.64 22.90 9.60
C LYS A 117 -5.63 22.55 8.10
N PRO A 118 -5.46 23.55 7.21
CA PRO A 118 -5.39 23.30 5.78
C PRO A 118 -4.32 22.26 5.42
N VAL A 119 -4.69 21.28 4.60
CA VAL A 119 -3.81 20.21 4.11
C VAL A 119 -3.56 20.33 2.62
N SER A 120 -2.42 19.83 2.13
CA SER A 120 -2.10 19.85 0.70
C SER A 120 -2.76 18.66 -0.01
N MET A 121 -3.79 18.92 -0.79
CA MET A 121 -4.56 17.89 -1.51
C MET A 121 -5.16 18.46 -2.81
N ARG A 122 -4.99 17.74 -3.92
CA ARG A 122 -5.57 18.13 -5.22
C ARG A 122 -7.07 18.31 -5.13
N SER A 123 -7.60 19.36 -5.74
CA SER A 123 -9.03 19.70 -5.76
C SER A 123 -9.91 18.56 -6.26
N GLU A 124 -9.46 17.88 -7.31
CA GLU A 124 -10.18 16.87 -8.06
C GLU A 124 -10.48 15.63 -7.21
N LYS A 125 -9.67 15.37 -6.17
CA LYS A 125 -9.83 14.24 -5.26
C LYS A 125 -10.82 14.49 -4.11
N ARG A 126 -11.11 15.75 -3.78
CA ARG A 126 -11.74 16.12 -2.50
C ARG A 126 -13.18 15.62 -2.39
N ASP A 127 -13.97 15.81 -3.45
CA ASP A 127 -15.38 15.39 -3.45
C ASP A 127 -15.50 13.86 -3.46
N ALA A 128 -14.65 13.17 -4.23
CA ALA A 128 -14.60 11.72 -4.27
C ALA A 128 -14.18 11.14 -2.91
N LEU A 129 -13.19 11.74 -2.24
CA LEU A 129 -12.82 11.38 -0.87
C LEU A 129 -14.00 11.54 0.09
N LEU A 130 -14.65 12.71 0.10
CA LEU A 130 -15.77 12.97 1.01
C LEU A 130 -16.94 12.02 0.75
N ALA A 131 -17.23 11.72 -0.53
CA ALA A 131 -18.26 10.75 -0.90
C ALA A 131 -17.87 9.34 -0.42
N LEU A 132 -16.61 8.94 -0.59
CA LEU A 132 -16.07 7.66 -0.13
C LEU A 132 -16.22 7.50 1.39
N LEU A 133 -15.78 8.49 2.17
CA LEU A 133 -15.86 8.44 3.62
C LEU A 133 -17.32 8.37 4.10
N LYS A 134 -18.22 9.18 3.50
CA LYS A 134 -19.66 9.15 3.83
C LYS A 134 -20.34 7.82 3.47
N ALA A 135 -19.86 7.13 2.44
CA ALA A 135 -20.37 5.82 2.05
C ALA A 135 -19.94 4.70 3.02
N HIS A 136 -18.98 4.97 3.90
CA HIS A 136 -18.50 4.04 4.92
C HIS A 136 -18.64 4.68 6.30
N PRO A 137 -19.87 4.93 6.76
CA PRO A 137 -20.08 5.42 8.11
C PRO A 137 -19.56 4.39 9.12
N ASP A 138 -19.23 4.87 10.31
CA ASP A 138 -18.72 4.02 11.37
C ASP A 138 -17.42 3.29 11.03
N SER A 139 -16.38 4.00 10.65
CA SER A 139 -15.14 3.40 10.16
C SER A 139 -13.90 4.19 10.56
N TYR A 140 -12.74 3.59 10.37
CA TYR A 140 -11.43 4.12 10.69
C TYR A 140 -10.54 4.09 9.46
N TRP A 141 -9.89 5.20 9.16
CA TRP A 141 -9.11 5.36 7.94
C TRP A 141 -7.72 5.85 8.29
N TRP A 142 -6.70 5.14 7.81
CA TRP A 142 -5.39 5.76 7.69
C TRP A 142 -5.33 6.49 6.35
N ILE A 143 -5.07 7.79 6.39
CA ILE A 143 -5.02 8.66 5.21
C ILE A 143 -3.76 9.51 5.29
N ASP A 144 -2.86 9.37 4.33
CA ASP A 144 -1.55 10.05 4.34
C ASP A 144 -1.63 11.57 4.64
N VAL A 145 -2.47 12.33 3.94
CA VAL A 145 -2.60 13.80 4.15
C VAL A 145 -3.20 14.21 5.50
N LEU A 146 -3.87 13.30 6.21
CA LEU A 146 -4.56 13.61 7.49
C LEU A 146 -3.86 12.99 8.70
N CYS A 147 -3.23 11.82 8.53
CA CYS A 147 -2.66 11.01 9.59
C CYS A 147 -1.13 11.07 9.63
N ALA A 148 -0.46 11.39 8.51
CA ALA A 148 0.98 11.56 8.51
C ALA A 148 1.36 13.00 8.88
N ARG A 149 2.18 13.14 9.93
CA ARG A 149 2.74 14.40 10.41
C ARG A 149 4.20 14.52 9.98
N ASN A 150 4.79 15.69 10.18
CA ASN A 150 6.22 15.91 9.92
C ASN A 150 7.11 15.01 10.81
N ASP A 151 6.63 14.66 12.00
CA ASP A 151 7.30 13.79 12.97
C ASP A 151 6.87 12.32 12.87
N THR A 152 5.95 11.96 11.97
CA THR A 152 5.57 10.55 11.80
C THR A 152 6.79 9.76 11.32
N PRO A 153 7.20 8.71 12.04
CA PRO A 153 8.26 7.80 11.59
C PRO A 153 7.87 7.17 10.26
N LEU A 154 8.74 7.22 9.26
CA LEU A 154 8.41 6.69 7.93
C LEU A 154 8.46 5.16 7.86
N ASP A 155 9.08 4.51 8.85
CA ASP A 155 9.16 3.06 8.99
C ASP A 155 7.89 2.41 9.56
N ILE A 156 6.97 3.19 10.14
CA ILE A 156 5.63 2.70 10.56
C ILE A 156 4.71 2.43 9.37
N MET A 157 4.99 3.02 8.20
CA MET A 157 4.19 2.89 6.98
C MET A 157 4.03 1.43 6.56
N GLY A 158 5.11 0.65 6.66
CA GLY A 158 5.08 -0.78 6.40
C GLY A 158 4.10 -1.51 7.31
N ASP A 159 4.07 -1.15 8.60
CA ASP A 159 3.19 -1.80 9.58
C ASP A 159 1.73 -1.46 9.27
N ILE A 160 1.43 -0.18 9.02
CA ILE A 160 0.10 0.32 8.65
C ILE A 160 -0.48 -0.48 7.48
N TYR A 161 0.25 -0.56 6.36
CA TYR A 161 -0.24 -1.30 5.21
C TYR A 161 -0.27 -2.80 5.45
N SER A 162 0.69 -3.37 6.21
CA SER A 162 0.68 -4.81 6.54
C SER A 162 -0.46 -5.22 7.46
N CYS A 163 -1.08 -4.29 8.18
CA CYS A 163 -2.24 -4.53 9.03
C CYS A 163 -3.53 -3.96 8.44
N CYS A 164 -3.48 -3.50 7.19
CA CYS A 164 -4.63 -2.95 6.50
C CYS A 164 -5.55 -4.06 5.98
N LEU A 165 -6.84 -3.97 6.28
CA LEU A 165 -7.86 -4.92 5.84
C LEU A 165 -8.37 -4.61 4.44
N GLU A 166 -8.40 -3.35 4.04
CA GLU A 166 -8.71 -2.95 2.68
C GLU A 166 -7.96 -1.65 2.35
N CYS A 167 -7.15 -1.69 1.30
CA CYS A 167 -6.43 -0.50 0.84
C CYS A 167 -7.11 0.03 -0.42
N ILE A 168 -7.62 1.26 -0.35
CA ILE A 168 -8.22 1.92 -1.51
C ILE A 168 -7.18 2.86 -2.13
N ALA A 169 -6.99 2.77 -3.45
CA ALA A 169 -6.13 3.65 -4.22
C ALA A 169 -7.00 4.53 -5.14
N MET A 170 -6.96 5.84 -4.88
CA MET A 170 -7.61 6.84 -5.74
C MET A 170 -6.68 7.22 -6.89
N ILE A 171 -6.84 6.52 -8.02
CA ILE A 171 -5.97 6.65 -9.18
C ILE A 171 -6.41 7.79 -10.08
N ASP A 172 -5.44 8.53 -10.63
CA ASP A 172 -5.64 9.64 -11.56
C ASP A 172 -6.01 9.15 -12.97
N CYS A 173 -7.14 8.46 -13.07
CA CYS A 173 -7.72 8.02 -14.34
C CYS A 173 -9.12 8.60 -14.55
N GLN A 174 -9.60 8.51 -15.79
CA GLN A 174 -10.98 8.86 -16.11
C GLN A 174 -11.96 7.88 -15.42
N PRO A 175 -13.11 8.35 -14.87
CA PRO A 175 -14.10 7.47 -14.24
C PRO A 175 -14.63 6.34 -15.14
N THR A 176 -14.57 6.52 -16.47
CA THR A 176 -15.00 5.50 -17.43
C THR A 176 -13.95 4.42 -17.72
N LEU A 177 -12.72 4.55 -17.23
CA LEU A 177 -11.64 3.61 -17.53
C LEU A 177 -11.90 2.22 -16.92
N ILE A 178 -12.13 2.17 -15.60
CA ILE A 178 -12.40 0.92 -14.87
C ILE A 178 -13.64 0.20 -15.43
N PRO A 179 -14.79 0.88 -15.67
CA PRO A 179 -15.94 0.24 -16.33
C PRO A 179 -15.62 -0.38 -17.68
N LYS A 180 -14.78 0.27 -18.50
CA LYS A 180 -14.36 -0.29 -19.79
C LYS A 180 -13.45 -1.51 -19.61
N ILE A 181 -12.60 -1.52 -18.59
CA ILE A 181 -11.78 -2.70 -18.25
C ILE A 181 -12.70 -3.87 -17.90
N HIS A 182 -13.71 -3.67 -17.05
CA HIS A 182 -14.69 -4.71 -16.70
C HIS A 182 -15.42 -5.24 -17.93
N VAL A 183 -16.06 -4.36 -18.72
CA VAL A 183 -16.79 -4.77 -19.93
C VAL A 183 -15.90 -5.54 -20.91
N THR A 184 -14.65 -5.14 -21.07
CA THR A 184 -13.71 -5.82 -21.97
C THR A 184 -13.29 -7.18 -21.40
N THR A 185 -13.09 -7.27 -20.08
CA THR A 185 -12.73 -8.51 -19.39
C THR A 185 -13.86 -9.52 -19.47
N ASP A 186 -15.09 -9.11 -19.19
CA ASP A 186 -16.29 -9.96 -19.31
C ASP A 186 -16.43 -10.49 -20.74
N ALA A 187 -16.22 -9.62 -21.74
CA ALA A 187 -16.26 -10.04 -23.13
C ALA A 187 -15.14 -11.04 -23.51
N ILE A 188 -13.97 -10.99 -22.85
CA ILE A 188 -12.88 -11.95 -23.07
C ILE A 188 -13.25 -13.33 -22.54
N VAL A 189 -13.84 -13.40 -21.34
CA VAL A 189 -14.24 -14.67 -20.69
C VAL A 189 -15.23 -15.47 -21.55
N GLU A 190 -16.11 -14.78 -22.27
CA GLU A 190 -17.11 -15.41 -23.14
C GLU A 190 -16.56 -15.93 -24.48
N VAL A 191 -15.28 -15.66 -24.80
CA VAL A 191 -14.69 -15.98 -26.10
C VAL A 191 -13.58 -17.03 -25.96
N PRO A 192 -13.64 -18.17 -26.68
CA PRO A 192 -12.57 -19.17 -26.65
C PRO A 192 -11.21 -18.61 -27.08
N GLU A 193 -10.13 -18.99 -26.40
CA GLU A 193 -8.77 -18.43 -26.58
C GLU A 193 -8.25 -18.50 -28.02
N TYR A 194 -8.61 -19.54 -28.78
CA TYR A 194 -8.20 -19.74 -30.17
C TYR A 194 -8.97 -18.86 -31.18
N ASN A 195 -9.93 -18.06 -30.72
CA ASN A 195 -10.70 -17.17 -31.57
C ASN A 195 -9.95 -15.86 -31.85
N LYS A 196 -9.98 -15.38 -33.10
CA LYS A 196 -9.42 -14.07 -33.48
C LYS A 196 -10.02 -12.91 -32.66
N THR A 197 -11.26 -13.04 -32.20
CA THR A 197 -11.92 -12.08 -31.31
C THR A 197 -11.21 -12.00 -29.95
N TYR A 198 -10.75 -13.12 -29.38
CA TYR A 198 -9.99 -13.15 -28.12
C TYR A 198 -8.73 -12.29 -28.22
N VAL A 199 -7.95 -12.48 -29.29
CA VAL A 199 -6.75 -11.68 -29.57
C VAL A 199 -7.09 -10.19 -29.73
N THR A 200 -8.22 -9.87 -30.35
CA THR A 200 -8.66 -8.48 -30.55
C THR A 200 -9.04 -7.81 -29.23
N LEU A 201 -9.82 -8.51 -28.40
CA LEU A 201 -10.22 -8.02 -27.08
C LEU A 201 -9.02 -7.92 -26.13
N GLY A 202 -8.10 -8.88 -26.16
CA GLY A 202 -6.84 -8.83 -25.41
C GLY A 202 -6.03 -7.57 -25.74
N HIS A 203 -5.89 -7.22 -27.02
CA HIS A 203 -5.25 -5.96 -27.40
C HIS A 203 -6.03 -4.72 -26.93
N GLN A 204 -7.36 -4.76 -26.90
CA GLN A 204 -8.17 -3.66 -26.36
C GLN A 204 -7.95 -3.50 -24.86
N LEU A 205 -7.96 -4.59 -24.11
CA LEU A 205 -7.71 -4.59 -22.67
C LEU A 205 -6.31 -4.04 -22.36
N VAL A 206 -5.28 -4.48 -23.08
CA VAL A 206 -3.91 -3.95 -22.92
C VAL A 206 -3.86 -2.44 -23.15
N LYS A 207 -4.58 -1.90 -24.15
CA LYS A 207 -4.68 -0.45 -24.39
C LYS A 207 -5.43 0.29 -23.27
N LEU A 208 -6.36 -0.36 -22.57
CA LEU A 208 -7.03 0.21 -21.40
C LEU A 208 -6.14 0.17 -20.15
N LEU A 209 -5.33 -0.88 -20.01
CA LEU A 209 -4.38 -1.03 -18.91
C LEU A 209 -3.21 -0.05 -19.01
N GLU A 210 -2.77 0.32 -20.22
CA GLU A 210 -1.69 1.28 -20.41
C GLU A 210 -1.90 2.61 -19.65
N PRO A 211 -3.00 3.37 -19.84
CA PRO A 211 -3.22 4.59 -19.07
C PRO A 211 -3.42 4.34 -17.58
N PHE A 212 -3.93 3.17 -17.17
CA PHE A 212 -4.02 2.78 -15.75
C PHE A 212 -2.63 2.69 -15.11
N PHE A 213 -1.68 2.02 -15.77
CA PHE A 213 -0.29 1.89 -15.32
C PHE A 213 0.54 3.18 -15.51
N GLN A 214 0.08 4.11 -16.35
CA GLN A 214 0.70 5.43 -16.53
C GLN A 214 0.21 6.48 -15.54
N SER A 215 -0.80 6.18 -14.72
CA SER A 215 -1.28 7.07 -13.67
C SER A 215 -0.15 7.49 -12.72
N GLN A 216 -0.16 8.73 -12.25
CA GLN A 216 0.80 9.27 -11.29
C GLN A 216 0.86 8.43 -10.03
N TRP A 217 -0.29 7.90 -9.59
CA TRP A 217 -0.33 6.94 -8.50
C TRP A 217 0.62 5.77 -8.74
N TRP A 218 0.57 5.16 -9.92
CA TRP A 218 1.36 3.99 -10.26
C TRP A 218 2.86 4.26 -10.32
N GLN A 219 3.23 5.50 -10.66
CA GLN A 219 4.60 5.94 -10.84
C GLN A 219 5.31 6.27 -9.52
N ARG A 220 4.64 6.22 -8.36
CA ARG A 220 5.24 6.48 -7.05
C ARG A 220 6.01 5.28 -6.51
N VAL A 221 7.07 5.53 -5.75
CA VAL A 221 7.81 4.46 -5.05
C VAL A 221 6.98 3.76 -3.98
N TRP A 222 6.14 4.51 -3.26
CA TRP A 222 5.30 4.02 -2.16
C TRP A 222 4.24 3.00 -2.59
N THR A 223 3.83 3.04 -3.86
CA THR A 223 2.83 2.15 -4.48
C THR A 223 3.14 0.68 -4.23
N TRP A 224 4.41 0.31 -4.10
CA TRP A 224 4.80 -1.07 -3.85
C TRP A 224 4.35 -1.59 -2.49
N GLN A 225 4.61 -0.83 -1.42
CA GLN A 225 4.14 -1.20 -0.09
C GLN A 225 2.61 -1.16 -0.04
N GLU A 226 2.00 -0.13 -0.64
CA GLU A 226 0.56 0.06 -0.73
C GLU A 226 -0.15 -1.08 -1.47
N MET A 227 0.47 -1.68 -2.48
CA MET A 227 -0.10 -2.82 -3.20
C MET A 227 0.18 -4.13 -2.51
N ALA A 228 1.43 -4.36 -2.09
CA ALA A 228 1.88 -5.69 -1.71
C ALA A 228 1.57 -6.02 -0.25
N LEU A 229 1.71 -5.06 0.67
CA LEU A 229 1.59 -5.31 2.11
C LEU A 229 0.15 -5.56 2.60
N PRO A 230 -0.91 -4.89 2.07
CA PRO A 230 -2.27 -5.12 2.54
C PRO A 230 -2.63 -6.59 2.66
N VAL A 231 -3.20 -6.88 3.82
CA VAL A 231 -3.64 -8.20 4.24
C VAL A 231 -4.91 -8.56 3.47
N GLY A 232 -5.88 -7.66 3.41
CA GLY A 232 -7.01 -7.85 2.50
C GLY A 232 -6.77 -7.24 1.13
N GLU A 233 -7.87 -6.88 0.47
CA GLU A 233 -7.86 -6.52 -0.94
C GLU A 233 -7.36 -5.09 -1.17
N VAL A 234 -6.78 -4.86 -2.35
CA VAL A 234 -6.46 -3.51 -2.83
C VAL A 234 -7.46 -3.12 -3.90
N LEU A 235 -8.16 -2.01 -3.70
CA LEU A 235 -9.22 -1.53 -4.59
C LEU A 235 -8.78 -0.25 -5.29
N PHE A 236 -8.85 -0.24 -6.61
CA PHE A 236 -8.63 0.94 -7.43
C PHE A 236 -9.96 1.63 -7.72
N MET A 237 -9.99 2.94 -7.57
CA MET A 237 -11.11 3.77 -8.02
C MET A 237 -10.58 5.05 -8.69
N ALA A 238 -11.33 5.57 -9.66
CA ALA A 238 -10.99 6.87 -10.25
C ALA A 238 -11.07 7.97 -9.18
N GLU A 239 -10.06 8.84 -9.16
CA GLU A 239 -9.94 9.89 -8.15
C GLU A 239 -11.03 10.98 -8.23
N THR A 240 -11.83 10.96 -9.28
CA THR A 240 -12.91 11.93 -9.57
C THR A 240 -14.31 11.31 -9.55
N ASP A 241 -14.44 10.01 -9.24
CA ASP A 241 -15.75 9.36 -9.17
C ASP A 241 -16.44 9.67 -7.82
N THR A 242 -17.60 10.30 -7.88
CA THR A 242 -18.42 10.68 -6.73
C THR A 242 -19.73 9.91 -6.63
N GLN A 243 -20.13 9.18 -7.67
CA GLN A 243 -21.49 8.64 -7.80
C GLN A 243 -21.53 7.10 -7.81
N GLN A 244 -20.45 6.44 -8.22
CA GLN A 244 -20.45 5.00 -8.48
C GLN A 244 -19.34 4.29 -7.71
N LEU A 245 -19.14 4.73 -6.48
CA LEU A 245 -18.04 4.33 -5.60
C LEU A 245 -17.93 2.81 -5.40
N GLN A 246 -19.05 2.06 -5.47
CA GLN A 246 -19.04 0.61 -5.24
C GLN A 246 -18.96 -0.21 -6.54
N THR A 247 -19.52 0.27 -7.65
CA THR A 247 -19.61 -0.48 -8.91
C THR A 247 -18.43 -0.22 -9.85
N HIS A 248 -17.68 0.86 -9.63
CA HIS A 248 -16.54 1.26 -10.46
C HIS A 248 -15.19 1.04 -9.78
N LYS A 249 -15.08 -0.06 -9.04
CA LYS A 249 -13.80 -0.49 -8.43
C LYS A 249 -13.18 -1.62 -9.24
N LEU A 250 -11.85 -1.63 -9.33
CA LEU A 250 -11.07 -2.75 -9.86
C LEU A 250 -10.23 -3.30 -8.72
N THR A 251 -10.23 -4.62 -8.49
CA THR A 251 -9.39 -5.20 -7.44
C THR A 251 -8.00 -5.51 -7.97
N LEU A 252 -7.00 -5.56 -7.09
CA LEU A 252 -5.66 -5.99 -7.48
C LEU A 252 -5.64 -7.46 -7.91
N SER A 253 -6.45 -8.32 -7.28
CA SER A 253 -6.61 -9.70 -7.73
C SER A 253 -7.05 -9.78 -9.20
N GLN A 254 -8.06 -8.99 -9.60
CA GLN A 254 -8.51 -8.90 -11.00
C GLN A 254 -7.40 -8.39 -11.92
N VAL A 255 -6.64 -7.37 -11.49
CA VAL A 255 -5.49 -6.87 -12.28
C VAL A 255 -4.45 -7.97 -12.50
N LEU A 256 -4.14 -8.77 -11.46
CA LEU A 256 -3.14 -9.83 -11.54
C LEU A 256 -3.58 -11.01 -12.42
N GLU A 257 -4.88 -11.30 -12.52
CA GLU A 257 -5.41 -12.31 -13.45
C GLU A 257 -5.03 -12.02 -14.91
N PHE A 258 -4.82 -10.74 -15.25
CA PHE A 258 -4.41 -10.34 -16.60
C PHE A 258 -3.01 -10.85 -17.00
N ILE A 259 -2.19 -11.34 -16.07
CA ILE A 259 -0.92 -12.02 -16.39
C ILE A 259 -1.18 -13.29 -17.22
N ASN A 260 -2.32 -13.94 -17.02
CA ASN A 260 -2.67 -15.17 -17.72
C ASN A 260 -3.17 -14.92 -19.14
N LEU A 261 -3.40 -13.66 -19.54
CA LEU A 261 -3.61 -13.31 -20.94
C LEU A 261 -2.31 -13.65 -21.68
N GLY A 262 -2.34 -14.70 -22.52
CA GLY A 262 -1.14 -15.33 -23.06
C GLY A 262 0.02 -14.39 -23.38
N SER A 263 1.24 -14.76 -22.96
CA SER A 263 2.47 -13.95 -23.00
C SER A 263 2.68 -13.18 -24.32
N ASP A 264 2.27 -13.74 -25.46
CA ASP A 264 2.37 -13.09 -26.77
C ASP A 264 1.53 -11.81 -26.93
N LEU A 265 0.41 -11.70 -26.21
CA LEU A 265 -0.44 -10.50 -26.19
C LEU A 265 0.19 -9.40 -25.33
N LEU A 266 0.75 -9.77 -24.17
CA LEU A 266 1.31 -8.84 -23.20
C LEU A 266 2.72 -8.35 -23.60
N THR A 267 3.55 -9.18 -24.24
CA THR A 267 4.92 -8.83 -24.65
C THR A 267 4.97 -7.75 -25.72
N ARG A 268 3.90 -7.59 -26.53
CA ARG A 268 3.79 -6.52 -27.55
C ARG A 268 3.64 -5.12 -26.95
N VAL A 269 3.27 -5.03 -25.67
CA VAL A 269 3.16 -3.77 -24.91
C VAL A 269 3.94 -3.95 -23.61
N GLY A 270 5.26 -4.11 -23.74
CA GLY A 270 6.15 -4.57 -22.67
C GLY A 270 5.98 -3.87 -21.31
N GLY A 271 5.56 -2.60 -21.30
CA GLY A 271 5.30 -1.88 -20.05
C GLY A 271 4.17 -2.46 -19.19
N VAL A 272 3.11 -3.03 -19.78
CA VAL A 272 1.99 -3.61 -19.03
C VAL A 272 2.42 -4.93 -18.37
N HIS A 273 3.08 -5.81 -19.14
CA HIS A 273 3.58 -7.09 -18.63
C HIS A 273 4.57 -6.91 -17.48
N GLU A 274 5.53 -5.99 -17.63
CA GLU A 274 6.51 -5.67 -16.58
C GLU A 274 5.82 -5.21 -15.29
N ASN A 275 4.84 -4.31 -15.39
CA ASN A 275 4.10 -3.85 -14.22
C ASN A 275 3.33 -4.97 -13.53
N LEU A 276 2.61 -5.80 -14.28
CA LEU A 276 1.87 -6.92 -13.72
C LEU A 276 2.79 -7.91 -13.00
N TYR A 277 3.90 -8.27 -13.65
CA TYR A 277 4.90 -9.17 -13.09
C TYR A 277 5.51 -8.60 -11.80
N ASP A 278 5.88 -7.33 -11.78
CA ASP A 278 6.45 -6.67 -10.59
C ASP A 278 5.49 -6.73 -9.39
N ILE A 279 4.19 -6.51 -9.59
CA ILE A 279 3.21 -6.58 -8.49
C ILE A 279 3.04 -8.01 -8.02
N ALA A 280 2.94 -8.98 -8.94
CA ALA A 280 2.80 -10.38 -8.61
C ALA A 280 3.97 -10.85 -7.74
N GLN A 281 5.19 -10.50 -8.13
CA GLN A 281 6.39 -10.79 -7.35
C GLN A 281 6.36 -10.08 -5.99
N ALA A 282 5.96 -8.81 -5.90
CA ALA A 282 5.86 -8.12 -4.63
C ALA A 282 4.84 -8.79 -3.68
N LYS A 283 3.67 -9.19 -4.19
CA LYS A 283 2.65 -9.93 -3.42
C LYS A 283 3.13 -11.30 -2.97
N LEU A 284 3.79 -12.06 -3.85
CA LEU A 284 4.37 -13.36 -3.51
C LEU A 284 5.43 -13.22 -2.42
N ASN A 285 6.33 -12.23 -2.52
CA ASN A 285 7.32 -11.96 -1.48
C ASN A 285 6.67 -11.58 -0.14
N ASN A 286 5.62 -10.77 -0.13
CA ASN A 286 4.89 -10.46 1.10
C ASN A 286 4.23 -11.71 1.71
N LYS A 287 3.73 -12.64 0.89
CA LYS A 287 3.22 -13.93 1.37
C LYS A 287 4.34 -14.74 2.02
N SER A 288 5.43 -15.03 1.31
CA SER A 288 6.56 -15.80 1.85
C SER A 288 7.14 -15.19 3.13
N ARG A 289 7.15 -13.86 3.24
CA ARG A 289 7.51 -13.12 4.45
C ARG A 289 6.61 -13.46 5.64
N ILE A 290 5.29 -13.52 5.44
CA ILE A 290 4.33 -13.86 6.51
C ILE A 290 4.49 -15.32 6.93
N PHE A 291 4.74 -16.22 5.97
CA PHE A 291 4.84 -17.66 6.22
C PHE A 291 6.23 -18.12 6.73
N GLY A 292 7.14 -17.18 6.99
CA GLY A 292 8.51 -17.50 7.42
C GLY A 292 9.26 -18.39 6.41
N GLU A 293 8.81 -18.44 5.16
CA GLU A 293 9.46 -19.23 4.13
C GLU A 293 10.84 -18.63 3.85
N LYS A 294 11.87 -19.48 3.85
CA LYS A 294 13.25 -19.11 3.48
C LYS A 294 13.37 -18.54 2.05
N PHE A 295 12.28 -18.54 1.28
CA PHE A 295 12.20 -18.12 -0.11
C PHE A 295 11.99 -16.60 -0.30
N GLY A 296 11.59 -15.84 0.72
CA GLY A 296 11.46 -14.39 0.66
C GLY A 296 12.80 -13.65 0.80
N LYS A 297 13.82 -14.00 0.01
CA LYS A 297 15.13 -13.32 0.11
C LYS A 297 14.97 -11.86 -0.29
N PRO A 298 15.55 -10.89 0.46
CA PRO A 298 15.63 -9.48 0.07
C PRO A 298 16.06 -9.30 -1.40
N ARG A 299 16.84 -10.25 -1.94
CA ARG A 299 17.22 -10.33 -3.36
C ARG A 299 16.04 -10.23 -4.33
N TRP A 300 14.95 -10.96 -4.14
CA TRP A 300 13.83 -10.94 -5.10
C TRP A 300 13.14 -9.58 -5.14
N ILE A 301 12.99 -8.95 -3.97
CA ILE A 301 12.47 -7.60 -3.84
C ILE A 301 13.44 -6.62 -4.53
N ILE A 302 14.75 -6.73 -4.28
CA ILE A 302 15.77 -5.93 -4.97
C ILE A 302 15.72 -6.14 -6.50
N ASP A 303 15.48 -7.38 -6.94
CA ASP A 303 15.41 -7.77 -8.35
C ASP A 303 14.20 -7.17 -9.07
N SER A 304 13.05 -7.06 -8.41
CA SER A 304 11.91 -6.33 -8.95
C SER A 304 12.08 -4.81 -8.86
N LEU A 305 12.89 -4.29 -7.93
CA LEU A 305 13.15 -2.84 -7.83
C LEU A 305 14.00 -2.32 -8.98
N PHE A 306 15.06 -3.02 -9.37
CA PHE A 306 16.03 -2.49 -10.34
C PHE A 306 15.42 -2.21 -11.74
N ARG A 307 14.31 -2.87 -12.07
CA ARG A 307 13.56 -2.69 -13.33
C ARG A 307 12.54 -1.57 -13.25
N SER A 308 12.17 -1.15 -12.04
CA SER A 308 11.09 -0.20 -11.83
C SER A 308 11.49 1.23 -12.22
N LYS A 309 10.57 1.91 -12.92
CA LYS A 309 10.71 3.31 -13.34
C LYS A 309 10.06 4.30 -12.35
N ARG A 310 9.56 3.80 -11.22
CA ARG A 310 8.90 4.59 -10.18
C ARG A 310 9.82 5.65 -9.60
N ARG A 311 9.23 6.76 -9.19
CA ARG A 311 9.91 7.99 -8.78
C ARG A 311 9.31 8.52 -7.49
N CYS A 312 10.07 9.37 -6.81
CA CYS A 312 9.63 10.14 -5.67
C CYS A 312 10.14 11.58 -5.80
N TYR A 313 9.54 12.46 -5.01
CA TYR A 313 10.01 13.84 -4.90
C TYR A 313 11.09 13.96 -3.82
N ASP A 314 10.89 13.35 -2.66
CA ASP A 314 11.92 13.25 -1.62
C ASP A 314 12.87 12.09 -1.96
N PRO A 315 14.17 12.34 -2.19
CA PRO A 315 15.13 11.28 -2.51
C PRO A 315 15.21 10.17 -1.44
N ALA A 316 14.93 10.47 -0.18
CA ALA A 316 14.96 9.48 0.89
C ALA A 316 13.85 8.42 0.72
N ASP A 317 12.76 8.75 0.02
CA ASP A 317 11.66 7.82 -0.26
C ASP A 317 12.08 6.67 -1.19
N TYR A 318 13.20 6.77 -1.91
CA TYR A 318 13.76 5.61 -2.61
C TYR A 318 14.18 4.49 -1.64
N VAL A 319 14.41 4.82 -0.37
CA VAL A 319 14.63 3.85 0.71
C VAL A 319 13.35 3.61 1.49
N TYR A 320 12.71 4.65 2.04
CA TYR A 320 11.51 4.49 2.88
C TYR A 320 10.36 3.80 2.15
N GLY A 321 10.24 4.04 0.84
CA GLY A 321 9.22 3.46 -0.03
C GLY A 321 9.27 1.93 -0.16
N VAL A 322 10.30 1.26 0.36
CA VAL A 322 10.43 -0.21 0.31
C VAL A 322 10.70 -0.88 1.65
N LEU A 323 10.90 -0.13 2.74
CA LEU A 323 11.34 -0.69 4.03
C LEU A 323 10.39 -1.74 4.60
N GLY A 324 9.07 -1.53 4.50
CA GLY A 324 8.08 -2.51 4.95
C GLY A 324 8.12 -3.82 4.18
N MET A 325 8.47 -3.78 2.88
CA MET A 325 8.70 -4.99 2.08
C MET A 325 9.94 -5.76 2.56
N LEU A 326 10.98 -5.02 2.99
CA LEU A 326 12.25 -5.59 3.47
C LEU A 326 12.23 -5.93 4.97
N GLN A 327 11.20 -5.52 5.71
CA GLN A 327 11.11 -5.61 7.18
C GLN A 327 12.23 -4.89 7.93
N ILE A 328 12.77 -3.83 7.32
CA ILE A 328 13.83 -3.02 7.90
C ILE A 328 13.20 -1.81 8.58
N LYS A 329 13.69 -1.45 9.76
CA LYS A 329 13.24 -0.25 10.51
C LYS A 329 14.38 0.76 10.54
N ILE A 330 14.19 1.88 9.82
CA ILE A 330 15.14 2.99 9.81
C ILE A 330 14.36 4.24 10.25
N PRO A 331 14.79 4.93 11.31
CA PRO A 331 14.13 6.15 11.75
C PRO A 331 14.24 7.23 10.68
N ARG A 332 13.35 8.23 10.71
CA ARG A 332 13.41 9.36 9.79
C ARG A 332 14.74 10.12 9.94
N MET A 333 15.47 10.29 8.84
CA MET A 333 16.72 11.05 8.78
C MET A 333 16.63 12.18 7.74
N GLU A 334 17.38 13.26 7.95
CA GLU A 334 17.40 14.42 7.06
C GLU A 334 18.25 14.21 5.80
N ASP A 335 19.37 13.50 5.89
CA ASP A 335 20.23 13.22 4.74
C ASP A 335 19.82 11.91 4.05
N PRO A 336 19.29 11.94 2.82
CA PRO A 336 18.95 10.73 2.08
C PRO A 336 20.14 9.76 1.90
N ASN A 337 21.37 10.27 1.80
CA ASN A 337 22.53 9.39 1.66
C ASN A 337 22.91 8.69 2.97
N GLU A 338 22.55 9.24 4.13
CA GLU A 338 22.68 8.53 5.41
C GLU A 338 21.63 7.44 5.57
N VAL A 339 20.40 7.68 5.10
CA VAL A 339 19.33 6.68 5.03
C VAL A 339 19.76 5.50 4.15
N TRP A 340 20.36 5.79 2.99
CA TRP A 340 20.92 4.78 2.09
C TRP A 340 22.00 3.93 2.77
N ARG A 341 22.94 4.57 3.48
CA ARG A 341 23.98 3.85 4.22
C ARG A 341 23.41 2.94 5.30
N HIS A 342 22.41 3.41 6.06
CA HIS A 342 21.73 2.56 7.04
C HIS A 342 21.08 1.35 6.38
N LEU A 343 20.36 1.54 5.27
CA LEU A 343 19.76 0.43 4.54
C LEU A 343 20.80 -0.63 4.14
N LEU A 344 21.94 -0.20 3.59
CA LEU A 344 22.99 -1.15 3.20
C LEU A 344 23.58 -1.90 4.38
N SER A 345 23.76 -1.23 5.53
CA SER A 345 24.22 -1.88 6.76
C SER A 345 23.21 -2.93 7.25
N GLU A 346 21.91 -2.61 7.23
CA GLU A 346 20.85 -3.56 7.60
C GLU A 346 20.81 -4.76 6.63
N LEU A 347 21.06 -4.53 5.33
CA LEU A 347 21.15 -5.59 4.34
C LEU A 347 22.37 -6.50 4.54
N ASP A 348 23.49 -5.99 5.08
CA ASP A 348 24.66 -6.81 5.46
C ASP A 348 24.31 -7.84 6.54
N ASP A 349 23.50 -7.44 7.51
CA ASP A 349 23.07 -8.33 8.59
C ASP A 349 21.98 -9.30 8.13
N LEU A 350 21.02 -8.83 7.30
CA LEU A 350 19.89 -9.63 6.84
C LEU A 350 20.26 -10.63 5.73
N CYS A 351 21.15 -10.25 4.82
CA CYS A 351 21.52 -11.05 3.67
C CYS A 351 23.03 -10.91 3.37
N PRO A 352 23.90 -11.46 4.23
CA PRO A 352 25.35 -11.33 4.07
C PRO A 352 25.80 -11.91 2.73
N PRO A 353 26.62 -11.19 1.94
CA PRO A 353 27.09 -11.67 0.64
C PRO A 353 28.02 -12.88 0.75
N ILE A 354 28.06 -13.76 -0.26
CA ILE A 354 28.89 -14.98 -0.23
C ILE A 354 30.37 -14.64 -0.39
N ASN A 355 30.67 -13.67 -1.26
CA ASN A 355 32.02 -13.42 -1.77
C ASN A 355 32.80 -12.39 -0.94
N GLY A 356 32.39 -12.16 0.30
CA GLY A 356 33.11 -11.32 1.28
C GLY A 356 33.04 -9.81 1.07
N GLY A 357 32.49 -9.31 -0.03
CA GLY A 357 32.15 -7.89 -0.17
C GLY A 357 30.85 -7.57 0.55
N ARG A 358 30.75 -6.44 1.25
CA ARG A 358 29.55 -6.03 1.97
C ARG A 358 28.68 -5.10 1.10
N TRP A 359 27.37 -5.06 1.36
CA TRP A 359 26.47 -4.09 0.75
C TRP A 359 26.91 -2.66 1.06
N ILE A 360 27.32 -2.38 2.30
CA ILE A 360 27.75 -1.04 2.74
C ILE A 360 28.96 -0.52 1.95
N ASP A 361 29.78 -1.41 1.38
CA ASP A 361 30.96 -1.01 0.61
C ASP A 361 30.56 -0.27 -0.70
N ARG A 362 29.27 -0.32 -1.10
CA ARG A 362 28.71 0.43 -2.24
C ARG A 362 28.03 1.73 -1.87
N ALA A 363 28.07 2.14 -0.60
CA ALA A 363 27.43 3.36 -0.10
C ALA A 363 27.76 4.60 -0.94
N ASP A 364 29.04 4.77 -1.28
CA ASP A 364 29.53 5.98 -1.94
C ASP A 364 29.39 5.92 -3.47
N GLU A 365 28.92 4.80 -4.04
CA GLU A 365 28.63 4.67 -5.48
C GLU A 365 27.34 5.40 -5.89
N MET A 366 26.53 5.81 -4.92
CA MET A 366 25.19 6.35 -5.13
C MET A 366 25.00 7.67 -4.37
N ASP A 367 24.42 8.64 -5.06
CA ASP A 367 23.92 9.88 -4.46
C ASP A 367 22.42 9.95 -4.77
N LEU A 368 21.58 9.64 -3.79
CA LEU A 368 20.13 9.53 -3.98
C LEU A 368 19.53 10.82 -4.55
N ARG A 369 20.13 11.98 -4.24
CA ARG A 369 19.70 13.30 -4.72
C ARG A 369 19.78 13.44 -6.25
N LYS A 370 20.59 12.62 -6.92
CA LYS A 370 20.80 12.66 -8.38
C LYS A 370 19.99 11.61 -9.13
N VAL A 371 19.30 10.74 -8.42
CA VAL A 371 18.58 9.60 -9.00
C VAL A 371 17.21 10.00 -9.51
N LYS A 372 16.85 9.49 -10.69
CA LYS A 372 15.55 9.80 -11.32
C LYS A 372 14.49 8.73 -11.12
N ALA A 373 14.89 7.50 -10.80
CA ALA A 373 13.97 6.38 -10.61
C ALA A 373 14.57 5.34 -9.67
N ILE A 374 13.71 4.63 -8.95
CA ILE A 374 14.11 3.63 -7.96
C ILE A 374 14.97 2.51 -8.57
N GLY A 375 14.72 2.17 -9.84
CA GLY A 375 15.52 1.15 -10.53
C GLY A 375 16.99 1.52 -10.67
N GLU A 376 17.35 2.81 -10.74
CA GLU A 376 18.75 3.24 -10.77
C GLU A 376 19.45 3.00 -9.43
N VAL A 377 18.72 3.16 -8.31
CA VAL A 377 19.22 2.89 -6.94
C VAL A 377 19.56 1.41 -6.80
N TYR A 378 18.59 0.54 -7.05
CA TYR A 378 18.71 -0.89 -6.74
C TYR A 378 19.45 -1.70 -7.82
N ARG A 379 19.64 -1.17 -9.04
CA ARG A 379 20.51 -1.82 -10.06
C ARG A 379 21.96 -1.93 -9.59
N LYS A 380 22.42 -1.01 -8.74
CA LYS A 380 23.76 -1.11 -8.16
C LYS A 380 23.88 -2.26 -7.16
N LEU A 381 22.77 -2.83 -6.70
CA LEU A 381 22.76 -3.93 -5.75
C LEU A 381 22.63 -5.30 -6.43
N SER A 382 22.09 -5.38 -7.66
CA SER A 382 21.80 -6.65 -8.34
C SER A 382 23.02 -7.50 -8.73
N HIS A 383 24.23 -6.91 -8.70
CA HIS A 383 25.48 -7.60 -9.02
C HIS A 383 26.19 -8.19 -7.80
N ILE A 384 25.63 -8.06 -6.60
CA ILE A 384 26.21 -8.68 -5.39
C ILE A 384 25.73 -10.13 -5.32
N ASP A 385 26.68 -11.06 -5.35
CA ASP A 385 26.38 -12.48 -5.24
C ASP A 385 26.02 -12.83 -3.80
N THR A 386 24.72 -13.01 -3.56
CA THR A 386 24.17 -13.36 -2.27
C THR A 386 23.90 -14.86 -2.16
N GLY A 387 24.16 -15.40 -0.97
CA GLY A 387 24.06 -16.82 -0.65
C GLY A 387 22.71 -17.41 -0.95
N ASN A 388 22.61 -18.18 -2.03
CA ASN A 388 21.65 -19.27 -2.09
C ASN A 388 22.17 -20.49 -1.31
N LYS A 389 22.25 -20.32 0.02
CA LYS A 389 22.18 -21.47 0.93
C LYS A 389 20.74 -21.93 1.08
#